data_AF-A0A9P0APZ9-F1
#
_entry.id   AF-A0A9P0APZ9-F1
#
_cell.length_a   1.000
_cell.length_b   1.000
_cell.length_c   1.000
_cell.angle_alpha   90.00
_cell.angle_beta   90.00
_cell.angle_gamma   90.00
#
_symmetry.space_group_name_H-M   'P 1'
#
loop_
_entity.id
_entity.type
_entity.pdbx_description
1 polymer ?
#
loop_
_entity_poly.entity_id
_entity_poly.type
_entity_poly.pdbx_seq_one_letter_code
_entity_poly.pdbx_strand_id
1 'polypeptide(L)'
;MLKTVFNVIKTKHIQTNQGLQCLGPFTTQACKFSNTSQLCHSEKQTHEEKQNISKAMKAYLDRAREHDEFMNEQNQEYQLGKRHLANMMGESPETFTQHDVDNAIEYLFPSGLFEKKARPMMKPPEEVFPQRKAAEFDETGRPHHFLFYTGKASFYQVLHDTVQHIVDLNRFEDAMIRKGMRPDKDQKINLSGYQWIDKDSLEAKLVETIGDKDYESFVQAFERLCSLPYSYKVKDFIMEYRKPLMSQTKAHDAPKPQYDENGRAFVTTYECLRKSARGDVTIRSPGTGKISINGEDITYFDLLQCREQVIFPLLFTNMINKVDIEANVEGGGSSGQAGAIRWGIAWGLRSFLDQETIEKMRLAGLLTRDYRTRERKKPGQQGARRKFTWKKR
;
A
#
# COMPACT_ATOMS: atom_id res chain seq x y z
N MET A 1 20.06 16.14 -17.43
CA MET A 1 19.39 17.46 -17.27
C MET A 1 19.38 17.99 -15.83
N LEU A 2 19.71 17.21 -14.79
CA LEU A 2 19.78 17.70 -13.39
C LEU A 2 21.06 18.48 -13.05
N LYS A 3 22.16 18.32 -13.80
CA LYS A 3 23.41 19.09 -13.60
C LYS A 3 23.31 20.58 -13.98
N THR A 4 22.30 20.98 -14.75
CA THR A 4 22.20 22.35 -15.29
C THR A 4 21.47 23.32 -14.36
N VAL A 5 20.65 22.81 -13.44
CA VAL A 5 19.83 23.64 -12.53
C VAL A 5 20.66 24.19 -11.36
N PHE A 6 21.65 23.43 -10.87
CA PHE A 6 22.49 23.83 -9.74
C PHE A 6 23.47 24.99 -10.04
N ASN A 7 23.88 25.18 -11.29
CA ASN A 7 24.91 26.18 -11.64
C ASN A 7 24.39 27.62 -11.72
N VAL A 8 23.08 27.85 -11.77
CA VAL A 8 22.50 29.21 -11.90
C VAL A 8 22.45 29.94 -10.55
N ILE A 9 22.52 29.23 -9.42
CA ILE A 9 22.32 29.80 -8.08
C ILE A 9 23.63 30.35 -7.47
N LYS A 10 24.81 30.01 -8.03
CA LYS A 10 26.12 30.35 -7.44
C LYS A 10 26.68 31.75 -7.79
N THR A 11 26.06 32.50 -8.70
CA THR A 11 26.69 33.68 -9.32
C THR A 11 26.23 35.05 -8.81
N LYS A 12 25.54 35.17 -7.67
CA LYS A 12 25.22 36.49 -7.12
C LYS A 12 25.50 36.60 -5.62
N HIS A 13 26.37 37.58 -5.31
CA HIS A 13 26.75 38.14 -4.00
C HIS A 13 27.90 37.49 -3.23
N ILE A 14 29.11 38.00 -3.48
CA ILE A 14 30.13 38.22 -2.44
C ILE A 14 30.61 39.67 -2.60
N GLN A 15 30.29 40.53 -1.63
CA GLN A 15 31.10 41.67 -1.23
C GLN A 15 30.46 42.29 0.03
N THR A 16 31.04 41.98 1.20
CA THR A 16 31.17 42.94 2.31
C THR A 16 32.30 42.48 3.24
N ASN A 17 33.33 43.32 3.30
CA ASN A 17 34.31 43.37 4.38
C ASN A 17 33.63 43.86 5.67
N GLN A 18 34.07 43.37 6.83
CA GLN A 18 34.52 44.18 7.98
C GLN A 18 34.95 43.27 9.13
N GLY A 19 36.16 43.49 9.64
CA GLY A 19 36.67 42.83 10.83
C GLY A 19 36.28 43.56 12.11
N LEU A 20 36.41 42.86 13.24
CA LEU A 20 36.64 43.46 14.55
C LEU A 20 37.25 42.42 15.48
N GLN A 21 38.46 42.73 15.97
CA GLN A 21 39.10 42.12 17.14
C GLN A 21 38.53 42.78 18.40
N CYS A 22 38.41 42.03 19.50
CA CYS A 22 38.59 42.55 20.86
C CYS A 22 39.01 41.41 21.81
N LEU A 23 40.04 41.71 22.60
CA LEU A 23 40.69 40.90 23.64
C LEU A 23 39.95 41.02 24.99
N GLY A 24 40.11 40.04 25.88
CA GLY A 24 39.83 40.21 27.31
C GLY A 24 39.66 38.91 28.12
N PRO A 25 40.56 38.58 29.07
CA PRO A 25 40.56 37.33 29.85
C PRO A 25 39.97 37.51 31.25
N PHE A 26 39.38 36.47 31.85
CA PHE A 26 39.25 36.36 33.32
C PHE A 26 39.17 34.90 33.79
N THR A 27 40.02 34.59 34.76
CA THR A 27 40.05 33.43 35.67
C THR A 27 38.76 33.38 36.52
N THR A 28 38.25 32.26 37.05
CA THR A 28 38.84 31.45 38.15
C THR A 28 37.99 30.19 38.40
N GLN A 29 38.68 29.10 38.75
CA GLN A 29 38.28 27.84 39.39
C GLN A 29 36.82 27.57 39.81
N ALA A 30 36.29 26.43 39.37
CA ALA A 30 35.49 25.53 40.20
C ALA A 30 35.69 24.06 39.75
N CYS A 31 36.36 23.27 40.58
CA CYS A 31 36.36 21.81 40.50
C CYS A 31 35.09 21.28 41.17
N LYS A 32 34.38 20.33 40.52
CA LYS A 32 33.84 19.09 41.13
C LYS A 32 33.16 18.19 40.08
N PHE A 33 33.86 17.09 39.77
CA PHE A 33 33.40 15.73 39.48
C PHE A 33 32.15 15.48 38.61
N SER A 34 32.39 14.90 37.42
CA SER A 34 31.73 13.65 37.01
C SER A 34 32.48 12.97 35.84
N ASN A 35 33.02 11.79 36.14
CA ASN A 35 33.35 10.65 35.29
C ASN A 35 33.86 10.89 33.85
N THR A 36 35.16 11.12 33.74
CA THR A 36 35.96 10.71 32.58
C THR A 36 36.34 9.24 32.70
N SER A 37 35.55 8.34 32.11
CA SER A 37 36.09 7.05 31.66
C SER A 37 36.83 7.29 30.34
N GLN A 38 38.10 7.70 30.45
CA GLN A 38 39.05 7.55 29.35
C GLN A 38 39.17 6.05 29.04
N LEU A 39 38.42 5.58 28.06
CA LEU A 39 38.76 4.36 27.35
C LEU A 39 39.99 4.69 26.50
N CYS A 40 41.17 4.49 27.10
CA CYS A 40 42.42 4.30 26.40
C CYS A 40 42.19 3.30 25.27
N HIS A 41 42.01 3.78 24.04
CA HIS A 41 42.30 2.98 22.86
C HIS A 41 43.81 2.83 22.83
N SER A 42 44.32 1.85 23.57
CA SER A 42 45.60 1.26 23.23
C SER A 42 45.38 0.60 21.88
N GLU A 43 45.73 1.32 20.80
CA GLU A 43 45.96 0.71 19.50
C GLU A 43 47.09 -0.29 19.67
N LYS A 44 46.73 -1.52 20.07
CA LYS A 44 47.57 -2.68 19.79
C LYS A 44 47.55 -2.81 18.29
N GLN A 45 48.56 -2.25 17.63
CA GLN A 45 48.93 -2.65 16.28
C GLN A 45 49.32 -4.13 16.35
N THR A 46 48.32 -5.00 16.25
CA THR A 46 48.55 -6.35 15.77
C THR A 46 49.03 -6.17 14.34
N HIS A 47 50.32 -6.42 14.12
CA HIS A 47 50.84 -6.70 12.79
C HIS A 47 50.17 -7.99 12.30
N GLU A 48 48.91 -7.89 11.87
CA GLU A 48 48.29 -8.95 11.08
C GLU A 48 48.98 -8.90 9.71
N GLU A 49 49.70 -9.98 9.41
CA GLU A 49 50.26 -10.21 8.08
C GLU A 49 49.13 -9.98 7.06
N LYS A 50 49.24 -8.90 6.28
CA LYS A 50 48.32 -8.61 5.19
C LYS A 50 48.43 -9.73 4.18
N GLN A 51 47.63 -10.77 4.35
CA GLN A 51 47.47 -11.80 3.35
C GLN A 51 47.07 -11.10 2.06
N ASN A 52 47.79 -11.40 0.97
CA ASN A 52 47.52 -10.80 -0.33
C ASN A 52 46.17 -11.27 -0.83
N ILE A 53 45.12 -10.51 -0.52
CA ILE A 53 43.78 -10.73 -1.03
C ILE A 53 43.84 -10.68 -2.56
N SER A 54 43.05 -11.53 -3.22
CA SER A 54 42.84 -11.44 -4.66
C SER A 54 42.41 -10.03 -5.07
N LYS A 55 42.93 -9.54 -6.21
CA LYS A 55 42.55 -8.23 -6.78
C LYS A 55 41.03 -8.08 -6.95
N ALA A 56 40.34 -9.16 -7.30
CA ALA A 56 38.88 -9.15 -7.47
C ALA A 56 38.13 -8.89 -6.15
N MET A 57 38.68 -9.42 -5.06
CA MET A 57 38.11 -9.34 -3.73
C MET A 57 38.35 -7.97 -3.09
N LYS A 58 39.54 -7.39 -3.30
CA LYS A 58 39.82 -5.99 -2.99
C LYS A 58 38.88 -5.04 -3.75
N ALA A 59 38.70 -5.25 -5.06
CA ALA A 59 37.78 -4.45 -5.88
C ALA A 59 36.30 -4.61 -5.46
N TYR A 60 35.91 -5.72 -4.83
CA TYR A 60 34.58 -5.85 -4.25
C TYR A 60 34.43 -5.00 -2.98
N LEU A 61 35.41 -5.04 -2.06
CA LEU A 61 35.40 -4.23 -0.84
C LEU A 61 35.44 -2.73 -1.15
N ASP A 62 36.26 -2.33 -2.13
CA ASP A 62 36.33 -0.95 -2.59
C ASP A 62 34.96 -0.49 -3.12
N ARG A 63 34.29 -1.29 -3.95
CA ARG A 63 32.93 -0.98 -4.46
C ARG A 63 31.87 -0.90 -3.36
N ALA A 64 31.97 -1.74 -2.33
CA ALA A 64 31.05 -1.69 -1.19
C ALA A 64 31.22 -0.38 -0.40
N ARG A 65 32.48 -0.01 -0.10
CA ARG A 65 32.81 1.25 0.60
C ARG A 65 32.38 2.48 -0.22
N GLU A 66 32.69 2.51 -1.51
CA GLU A 66 32.28 3.59 -2.42
C GLU A 66 30.75 3.74 -2.45
N HIS A 67 30.00 2.64 -2.39
CA HIS A 67 28.55 2.68 -2.34
C HIS A 67 28.03 3.25 -1.02
N ASP A 68 28.62 2.86 0.11
CA ASP A 68 28.22 3.36 1.43
C ASP A 68 28.52 4.86 1.56
N GLU A 69 29.68 5.30 1.08
CA GLU A 69 30.05 6.71 0.97
C GLU A 69 29.06 7.48 0.09
N PHE A 70 28.74 6.94 -1.10
CA PHE A 70 27.75 7.52 -1.99
C PHE A 70 26.37 7.66 -1.33
N MET A 71 25.89 6.63 -0.62
CA MET A 71 24.59 6.70 0.07
C MET A 71 24.60 7.75 1.19
N ASN A 72 25.71 7.89 1.90
CA ASN A 72 25.88 8.93 2.92
C ASN A 72 25.86 10.34 2.33
N GLU A 73 26.54 10.56 1.20
CA GLU A 73 26.51 11.83 0.46
C GLU A 73 25.09 12.16 -0.01
N GLN A 74 24.39 11.20 -0.62
CA GLN A 74 23.01 11.40 -1.09
C GLN A 74 22.05 11.70 0.07
N ASN A 75 22.24 11.07 1.23
CA ASN A 75 21.46 11.37 2.43
C ASN A 75 21.70 12.81 2.90
N GLN A 76 22.94 13.28 2.91
CA GLN A 76 23.26 14.67 3.27
C GLN A 76 22.66 15.67 2.26
N GLU A 77 22.80 15.42 0.96
CA GLU A 77 22.22 16.24 -0.09
C GLU A 77 20.69 16.30 0.02
N TYR A 78 20.04 15.17 0.30
CA TYR A 78 18.60 15.10 0.50
C TYR A 78 18.15 15.95 1.71
N GLN A 79 18.84 15.85 2.86
CA GLN A 79 18.49 16.65 4.05
C GLN A 79 18.71 18.16 3.82
N LEU A 80 19.79 18.53 3.13
CA LEU A 80 20.03 19.92 2.73
C LEU A 80 18.95 20.42 1.76
N GLY A 81 18.63 19.63 0.74
CA GLY A 81 17.57 19.91 -0.22
C GLY A 81 16.21 20.08 0.45
N LYS A 82 15.88 19.23 1.44
CA LYS A 82 14.65 19.31 2.22
C LYS A 82 14.54 20.63 2.97
N ARG A 83 15.62 21.09 3.61
CA ARG A 83 15.67 22.39 4.30
C ARG A 83 15.49 23.56 3.32
N HIS A 84 16.12 23.48 2.15
CA HIS A 84 15.95 24.51 1.11
C HIS A 84 14.52 24.55 0.56
N LEU A 85 13.91 23.38 0.35
CA LEU A 85 12.53 23.28 -0.12
C LEU A 85 11.55 23.88 0.90
N ALA A 86 11.71 23.55 2.19
CA ALA A 86 10.91 24.14 3.26
C ALA A 86 11.04 25.67 3.28
N ASN A 87 12.27 26.21 3.15
CA ASN A 87 12.48 27.66 3.08
C ASN A 87 11.80 28.31 1.86
N MET A 88 11.83 27.67 0.69
CA MET A 88 11.14 28.17 -0.51
C MET A 88 9.61 28.19 -0.35
N MET A 89 9.06 27.20 0.34
CA MET A 89 7.62 27.09 0.61
C MET A 89 7.17 27.93 1.82
N GLY A 90 8.11 28.50 2.59
CA GLY A 90 7.82 29.27 3.81
C GLY A 90 7.45 28.40 5.02
N GLU A 91 7.79 27.12 5.00
CA GLU A 91 7.47 26.14 6.04
C GLU A 91 8.65 25.87 6.98
N SER A 92 8.36 25.38 8.19
CA SER A 92 9.42 25.00 9.14
C SER A 92 10.14 23.71 8.72
N PRO A 93 11.48 23.65 8.68
CA PRO A 93 12.21 22.47 8.22
C PRO A 93 11.98 21.20 9.06
N GLU A 94 11.72 21.36 10.35
CA GLU A 94 11.57 20.26 11.31
C GLU A 94 10.21 19.54 11.18
N THR A 95 9.15 20.29 10.88
CA THR A 95 7.79 19.75 10.72
C THR A 95 7.54 19.24 9.30
N PHE A 96 8.43 19.55 8.35
CA PHE A 96 8.24 19.25 6.93
C PHE A 96 8.22 17.74 6.67
N THR A 97 7.07 17.20 6.28
CA THR A 97 6.90 15.76 6.02
C THR A 97 7.20 15.40 4.57
N GLN A 98 7.31 14.09 4.26
CA GLN A 98 7.47 13.64 2.87
C GLN A 98 6.28 14.02 1.99
N HIS A 99 5.07 14.08 2.57
CA HIS A 99 3.88 14.51 1.82
C HIS A 99 4.00 15.98 1.38
N ASP A 100 4.53 16.84 2.25
CA ASP A 100 4.75 18.25 1.95
C ASP A 100 5.84 18.44 0.88
N VAL A 101 6.89 17.61 0.93
CA VAL A 101 7.90 17.52 -0.14
C VAL A 101 7.25 17.18 -1.47
N ASP A 102 6.46 16.10 -1.53
CA ASP A 102 5.82 15.64 -2.76
C ASP A 102 4.87 16.71 -3.35
N ASN A 103 4.06 17.35 -2.49
CA ASN A 103 3.17 18.45 -2.87
C ASN A 103 3.95 19.67 -3.41
N ALA A 104 5.05 20.05 -2.73
CA ALA A 104 5.89 21.15 -3.15
C ALA A 104 6.57 20.87 -4.50
N ILE A 105 7.04 19.65 -4.73
CA ILE A 105 7.64 19.24 -6.00
C ILE A 105 6.59 19.22 -7.12
N GLU A 106 5.37 18.74 -6.85
CA GLU A 106 4.27 18.78 -7.83
C GLU A 106 3.90 20.22 -8.22
N TYR A 107 3.95 21.16 -7.26
CA TYR A 107 3.71 22.58 -7.51
C TYR A 107 4.84 23.26 -8.28
N LEU A 108 6.10 23.06 -7.88
CA LEU A 108 7.27 23.71 -8.49
C LEU A 108 7.61 23.13 -9.87
N PHE A 109 7.40 21.82 -10.06
CA PHE A 109 7.71 21.09 -11.28
C PHE A 109 6.49 20.30 -11.79
N PRO A 110 5.42 20.98 -12.24
CA PRO A 110 4.19 20.32 -12.65
C PRO A 110 4.45 19.46 -13.89
N SER A 111 4.23 18.15 -13.75
CA SER A 111 4.42 17.17 -14.83
C SER A 111 3.10 16.48 -15.19
N GLY A 112 2.66 16.66 -16.43
CA GLY A 112 1.47 16.01 -16.98
C GLY A 112 1.66 14.55 -17.40
N LEU A 113 2.77 13.91 -17.03
CA LEU A 113 3.04 12.52 -17.38
C LEU A 113 2.06 11.57 -16.67
N PHE A 114 1.48 10.63 -17.44
CA PHE A 114 0.55 9.64 -16.90
C PHE A 114 1.24 8.67 -15.93
N GLU A 115 2.46 8.25 -16.25
CA GLU A 115 3.25 7.36 -15.41
C GLU A 115 3.84 8.13 -14.23
N LYS A 116 3.38 7.82 -13.02
CA LYS A 116 3.81 8.55 -11.81
C LYS A 116 5.30 8.40 -11.52
N LYS A 117 5.89 7.25 -11.85
CA LYS A 117 7.33 6.98 -11.64
C LYS A 117 8.26 7.82 -12.52
N ALA A 118 7.75 8.36 -13.63
CA ALA A 118 8.52 9.20 -14.54
C ALA A 118 8.43 10.69 -14.20
N ARG A 119 7.61 11.06 -13.21
CA ARG A 119 7.48 12.44 -12.74
C ARG A 119 8.71 12.84 -11.92
N PRO A 120 9.01 14.14 -11.83
CA PRO A 120 10.00 14.63 -10.86
C PRO A 120 9.62 14.16 -9.45
N MET A 121 10.57 13.62 -8.71
CA MET A 121 10.37 13.17 -7.34
C MET A 121 11.64 13.45 -6.53
N MET A 122 11.45 13.81 -5.26
CA MET A 122 12.51 13.99 -4.28
C MET A 122 12.16 13.13 -3.07
N LYS A 123 12.87 12.01 -2.91
CA LYS A 123 12.60 11.01 -1.89
C LYS A 123 13.88 10.64 -1.14
N PRO A 124 13.76 10.03 0.05
CA PRO A 124 14.91 9.46 0.74
C PRO A 124 15.68 8.51 -0.19
N PRO A 125 17.02 8.58 -0.22
CA PRO A 125 17.86 7.72 -1.05
C PRO A 125 17.58 6.22 -0.89
N GLU A 126 17.20 5.78 0.31
CA GLU A 126 16.83 4.38 0.61
C GLU A 126 15.61 3.87 -0.17
N GLU A 127 14.68 4.76 -0.55
CA GLU A 127 13.53 4.39 -1.38
C GLU A 127 13.84 4.47 -2.88
N VAL A 128 14.84 5.27 -3.26
CA VAL A 128 15.19 5.54 -4.67
C VAL A 128 16.16 4.49 -5.20
N PHE A 129 17.20 4.19 -4.41
CA PHE A 129 18.21 3.22 -4.77
C PHE A 129 17.84 1.84 -4.24
N PRO A 130 18.05 0.77 -5.04
CA PRO A 130 17.79 -0.57 -4.56
C PRO A 130 18.74 -0.93 -3.43
N GLN A 131 18.22 -1.61 -2.40
CA GLN A 131 19.05 -2.15 -1.33
C GLN A 131 20.07 -3.13 -1.89
N ARG A 132 21.29 -3.05 -1.36
CA ARG A 132 22.40 -3.95 -1.69
C ARG A 132 22.90 -4.59 -0.41
N LYS A 133 23.42 -5.80 -0.54
CA LYS A 133 24.11 -6.45 0.58
C LYS A 133 25.35 -5.67 0.95
N ALA A 134 25.60 -5.58 2.27
CA ALA A 134 26.88 -5.15 2.78
C ALA A 134 28.00 -6.10 2.33
N ALA A 135 29.26 -5.69 2.53
CA ALA A 135 30.40 -6.57 2.28
C ALA A 135 30.24 -7.88 3.07
N GLU A 136 30.36 -9.03 2.38
CA GLU A 136 30.13 -10.35 2.98
C GLU A 136 31.37 -10.94 3.67
N PHE A 137 32.54 -10.28 3.56
CA PHE A 137 33.82 -10.74 4.10
C PHE A 137 34.72 -9.59 4.57
N ASP A 138 35.64 -9.92 5.48
CA ASP A 138 36.64 -9.02 6.05
C ASP A 138 37.75 -8.63 5.04
N GLU A 139 38.57 -7.65 5.40
CA GLU A 139 39.82 -7.32 4.70
C GLU A 139 40.82 -8.49 4.66
N THR A 140 40.71 -9.48 5.53
CA THR A 140 41.54 -10.71 5.47
C THR A 140 41.01 -11.71 4.44
N GLY A 141 39.80 -11.49 3.95
CA GLY A 141 39.07 -12.37 3.05
C GLY A 141 38.25 -13.46 3.75
N ARG A 142 38.07 -13.37 5.06
CA ARG A 142 37.21 -14.27 5.82
C ARG A 142 35.74 -13.86 5.69
N PRO A 143 34.83 -14.75 5.24
CA PRO A 143 33.39 -14.45 5.25
C PRO A 143 32.84 -14.23 6.66
N HIS A 144 31.93 -13.26 6.80
CA HIS A 144 31.25 -13.00 8.07
C HIS A 144 30.22 -14.09 8.42
N HIS A 145 29.55 -14.64 7.41
CA HIS A 145 28.49 -15.64 7.58
C HIS A 145 28.99 -17.05 7.25
N PHE A 146 28.63 -18.04 8.08
CA PHE A 146 29.08 -19.43 7.91
C PHE A 146 28.48 -20.11 6.66
N LEU A 147 27.27 -19.74 6.24
CA LEU A 147 26.64 -20.23 5.00
C LEU A 147 27.07 -19.46 3.75
N PHE A 148 28.08 -18.60 3.81
CA PHE A 148 28.55 -17.81 2.66
C PHE A 148 28.77 -18.65 1.40
N TYR A 149 29.44 -19.80 1.53
CA TYR A 149 29.78 -20.69 0.40
C TYR A 149 28.59 -21.41 -0.24
N THR A 150 27.38 -21.24 0.29
CA THR A 150 26.15 -21.72 -0.37
C THR A 150 25.68 -20.79 -1.49
N GLY A 151 26.22 -19.56 -1.56
CA GLY A 151 25.85 -18.52 -2.53
C GLY A 151 24.57 -17.75 -2.16
N LYS A 152 23.68 -18.32 -1.35
CA LYS A 152 22.43 -17.70 -0.86
C LYS A 152 22.36 -17.76 0.66
N ALA A 153 23.32 -17.10 1.30
CA ALA A 153 23.55 -17.21 2.73
C ALA A 153 22.31 -16.82 3.54
N SER A 154 21.63 -15.72 3.18
CA SER A 154 20.47 -15.20 3.91
C SER A 154 19.26 -16.12 3.76
N PHE A 155 18.98 -16.63 2.55
CA PHE A 155 17.89 -17.57 2.33
C PHE A 155 18.06 -18.88 3.11
N TYR A 156 19.25 -19.50 3.03
CA TYR A 156 19.50 -20.74 3.76
C TYR A 156 19.59 -20.54 5.27
N GLN A 157 19.98 -19.35 5.74
CA GLN A 157 19.90 -19.00 7.16
C GLN A 157 18.45 -19.06 7.65
N VAL A 158 17.50 -18.44 6.92
CA VAL A 158 16.07 -18.49 7.29
C VAL A 158 15.55 -19.93 7.33
N LEU A 159 15.93 -20.77 6.36
CA LEU A 159 15.57 -22.19 6.37
C LEU A 159 16.21 -22.93 7.55
N HIS A 160 17.48 -22.65 7.85
CA HIS A 160 18.17 -23.23 8.99
C HIS A 160 17.47 -22.88 10.30
N ASP A 161 17.16 -21.61 10.51
CA ASP A 161 16.48 -21.11 11.71
C ASP A 161 15.08 -21.71 11.85
N THR A 162 14.36 -21.86 10.72
CA THR A 162 13.06 -22.55 10.68
C THR A 162 13.18 -24.00 11.17
N VAL A 163 14.20 -24.73 10.70
CA VAL A 163 14.44 -26.12 11.13
C VAL A 163 14.87 -26.18 12.59
N GLN A 164 15.70 -25.24 13.06
CA GLN A 164 16.07 -25.17 14.48
C GLN A 164 14.83 -24.97 15.36
N HIS A 165 13.94 -24.05 14.99
CA HIS A 165 12.68 -23.87 15.68
C HIS A 165 11.80 -25.12 15.69
N ILE A 166 11.73 -25.87 14.58
CA ILE A 166 11.02 -27.15 14.52
C ILE A 166 11.62 -28.16 15.52
N VAL A 167 12.94 -28.29 15.54
CA VAL A 167 13.65 -29.22 16.43
C VAL A 167 13.42 -28.84 17.89
N ASP A 168 13.52 -27.55 18.23
CA ASP A 168 13.31 -27.06 19.58
C ASP A 168 11.86 -27.24 20.06
N LEU A 169 10.89 -27.06 19.16
CA LEU A 169 9.48 -27.35 19.44
C LEU A 169 9.23 -28.84 19.68
N ASN A 170 9.83 -29.71 18.88
CA ASN A 170 9.73 -31.16 19.08
C ASN A 170 10.37 -31.59 20.41
N ARG A 171 11.57 -31.07 20.74
CA ARG A 171 12.22 -31.31 22.04
C ARG A 171 11.35 -30.84 23.21
N PHE A 172 10.68 -29.70 23.03
CA PHE A 172 9.74 -29.18 24.02
C PHE A 172 8.50 -30.08 24.16
N GLU A 173 7.94 -30.54 23.04
CA GLU A 173 6.83 -31.50 23.02
C GLU A 173 7.19 -32.79 23.77
N ASP A 174 8.34 -33.39 23.48
CA ASP A 174 8.84 -34.57 24.19
C ASP A 174 9.01 -34.34 25.69
N ALA A 175 9.43 -33.13 26.10
CA ALA A 175 9.52 -32.75 27.50
C ALA A 175 8.14 -32.61 28.17
N MET A 176 7.13 -32.12 27.44
CA MET A 176 5.76 -31.99 27.94
C MET A 176 5.06 -33.35 28.04
N ILE A 177 5.26 -34.23 27.06
CA ILE A 177 4.76 -35.61 27.07
C ILE A 177 5.32 -36.36 28.28
N ARG A 178 6.62 -36.22 28.59
CA ARG A 178 7.23 -36.80 29.80
C ARG A 178 6.61 -36.29 31.11
N LYS A 179 6.10 -35.06 31.12
CA LYS A 179 5.37 -34.46 32.24
C LYS A 179 3.87 -34.83 32.26
N GLY A 180 3.39 -35.63 31.31
CA GLY A 180 1.99 -36.02 31.17
C GLY A 180 1.06 -34.89 30.70
N MET A 181 1.61 -33.75 30.27
CA MET A 181 0.86 -32.58 29.83
C MET A 181 0.62 -32.65 28.32
N ARG A 182 -0.64 -32.52 27.89
CA ARG A 182 -1.01 -32.49 26.46
C ARG A 182 -1.12 -31.06 25.95
N PRO A 183 -0.94 -30.83 24.64
CA PRO A 183 -1.15 -29.51 24.05
C PRO A 183 -2.60 -29.04 24.24
N ASP A 184 -2.74 -27.81 24.72
CA ASP A 184 -4.04 -27.15 24.84
C ASP A 184 -4.58 -26.81 23.44
N LYS A 185 -5.86 -27.10 23.17
CA LYS A 185 -6.46 -26.91 21.85
C LYS A 185 -6.70 -25.42 21.55
N ASP A 186 -6.86 -24.60 22.58
CA ASP A 186 -7.23 -23.19 22.46
C ASP A 186 -6.02 -22.28 22.21
N GLN A 187 -4.79 -22.78 22.41
CA GLN A 187 -3.55 -22.02 22.25
C GLN A 187 -2.96 -22.05 20.83
N LYS A 188 -3.72 -22.52 19.83
CA LYS A 188 -3.25 -22.52 18.43
C LYS A 188 -3.16 -21.10 17.88
N ILE A 189 -2.17 -20.85 17.02
CA ILE A 189 -2.04 -19.54 16.35
C ILE A 189 -3.22 -19.35 15.39
N ASN A 190 -3.93 -18.24 15.56
CA ASN A 190 -4.90 -17.77 14.57
C ASN A 190 -4.16 -17.18 13.36
N LEU A 191 -4.10 -17.96 12.28
CA LEU A 191 -3.50 -17.56 11.00
C LEU A 191 -4.55 -17.04 10.00
N SER A 192 -5.82 -17.01 10.39
CA SER A 192 -6.91 -16.48 9.58
C SER A 192 -6.67 -15.00 9.28
N GLY A 193 -6.76 -14.63 7.99
CA GLY A 193 -6.54 -13.26 7.54
C GLY A 193 -5.07 -12.88 7.30
N TYR A 194 -4.14 -13.82 7.29
CA TYR A 194 -2.75 -13.58 6.89
C TYR A 194 -2.35 -14.46 5.71
N GLN A 195 -1.58 -13.90 4.79
CA GLN A 195 -0.94 -14.62 3.68
C GLN A 195 0.58 -14.65 3.87
N TRP A 196 1.24 -15.64 3.27
CA TRP A 196 2.70 -15.65 3.19
C TRP A 196 3.20 -14.46 2.37
N ILE A 197 4.40 -13.99 2.69
CA ILE A 197 5.07 -12.96 1.89
C ILE A 197 5.26 -13.43 0.45
N ASP A 198 4.96 -12.56 -0.52
CA ASP A 198 5.17 -12.86 -1.94
C ASP A 198 6.66 -13.05 -2.24
N LYS A 199 6.99 -13.80 -3.30
CA LYS A 199 8.36 -14.05 -3.73
C LYS A 199 9.19 -12.76 -3.87
N ASP A 200 8.68 -11.79 -4.63
CA ASP A 200 9.39 -10.52 -4.86
C ASP A 200 9.67 -9.75 -3.56
N SER A 201 8.75 -9.86 -2.60
CA SER A 201 8.93 -9.22 -1.29
C SER A 201 9.91 -9.98 -0.40
N LEU A 202 9.99 -11.30 -0.53
CA LEU A 202 11.02 -12.11 0.13
C LEU A 202 12.41 -11.82 -0.43
N GLU A 203 12.52 -11.70 -1.77
CA GLU A 203 13.77 -11.30 -2.43
C GLU A 203 14.22 -9.90 -2.00
N ALA A 204 13.29 -8.94 -1.91
CA ALA A 204 13.58 -7.60 -1.42
C ALA A 204 14.05 -7.62 0.05
N LYS A 205 13.42 -8.44 0.90
CA LYS A 205 13.77 -8.56 2.32
C LYS A 205 15.15 -9.19 2.54
N LEU A 206 15.49 -10.22 1.77
CA LEU A 206 16.76 -10.95 1.89
C LEU A 206 17.88 -10.36 1.03
N VAL A 207 17.56 -9.47 0.10
CA VAL A 207 18.50 -8.91 -0.89
C VAL A 207 19.23 -10.02 -1.67
N GLU A 208 18.47 -11.08 -2.00
CA GLU A 208 18.94 -12.28 -2.70
C GLU A 208 17.92 -12.69 -3.76
N THR A 209 18.39 -13.22 -4.89
CA THR A 209 17.53 -13.77 -5.93
C THR A 209 17.08 -15.19 -5.57
N ILE A 210 15.78 -15.46 -5.64
CA ILE A 210 15.19 -16.72 -5.19
C ILE A 210 14.54 -17.43 -6.39
N GLY A 211 14.76 -18.75 -6.51
CA GLY A 211 14.07 -19.54 -7.52
C GLY A 211 12.64 -19.88 -7.09
N ASP A 212 11.74 -20.18 -8.02
CA ASP A 212 10.36 -20.55 -7.66
C ASP A 212 10.33 -21.81 -6.78
N LYS A 213 11.19 -22.80 -7.07
CA LYS A 213 11.35 -24.02 -6.26
C LYS A 213 11.88 -23.74 -4.85
N ASP A 214 12.78 -22.77 -4.73
CA ASP A 214 13.33 -22.36 -3.44
C ASP A 214 12.22 -21.73 -2.58
N TYR A 215 11.39 -20.88 -3.20
CA TYR A 215 10.23 -20.28 -2.56
C TYR A 215 9.18 -21.33 -2.15
N GLU A 216 8.89 -22.32 -3.00
CA GLU A 216 8.02 -23.44 -2.65
C GLU A 216 8.56 -24.22 -1.44
N SER A 217 9.86 -24.49 -1.41
CA SER A 217 10.53 -25.17 -0.29
C SER A 217 10.43 -24.36 1.01
N PHE A 218 10.57 -23.03 0.90
CA PHE A 218 10.35 -22.10 2.01
C PHE A 218 8.92 -22.18 2.55
N VAL A 219 7.91 -22.10 1.68
CA VAL A 219 6.50 -22.19 2.11
C VAL A 219 6.23 -23.54 2.79
N GLN A 220 6.72 -24.64 2.24
CA GLN A 220 6.57 -25.97 2.84
C GLN A 220 7.22 -26.08 4.23
N ALA A 221 8.42 -25.52 4.40
CA ALA A 221 9.10 -25.51 5.70
C ALA A 221 8.31 -24.72 6.76
N PHE A 222 7.77 -23.57 6.37
CA PHE A 222 6.96 -22.73 7.25
C PHE A 222 5.57 -23.31 7.55
N GLU A 223 4.92 -23.95 6.57
CA GLU A 223 3.68 -24.72 6.79
C GLU A 223 3.92 -25.88 7.76
N ARG A 224 5.06 -26.56 7.62
CA ARG A 224 5.47 -27.59 8.56
C ARG A 224 5.64 -27.02 9.97
N LEU A 225 6.31 -25.88 10.13
CA LEU A 225 6.45 -25.19 11.42
C LEU A 225 5.08 -24.82 12.02
N CYS A 226 4.16 -24.30 11.23
CA CYS A 226 2.80 -23.96 11.67
C CYS A 226 1.97 -25.20 12.07
N SER A 227 2.22 -26.36 11.46
CA SER A 227 1.50 -27.61 11.76
C SER A 227 1.78 -28.19 13.16
N LEU A 228 2.86 -27.76 13.81
CA LEU A 228 3.27 -28.26 15.12
C LEU A 228 2.34 -27.76 16.24
N PRO A 229 2.12 -28.57 17.30
CA PRO A 229 1.16 -28.26 18.35
C PRO A 229 1.54 -27.04 19.20
N TYR A 230 2.84 -26.82 19.44
CA TYR A 230 3.36 -25.70 20.25
C TYR A 230 3.84 -24.50 19.42
N SER A 231 3.35 -24.36 18.19
CA SER A 231 3.79 -23.32 17.24
C SER A 231 3.65 -21.88 17.77
N TYR A 232 2.73 -21.63 18.72
CA TYR A 232 2.50 -20.31 19.33
C TYR A 232 3.74 -19.67 19.97
N LYS A 233 4.71 -20.48 20.40
CA LYS A 233 5.97 -19.96 20.96
C LYS A 233 6.86 -19.26 19.93
N VAL A 234 6.70 -19.63 18.66
CA VAL A 234 7.48 -19.12 17.52
C VAL A 234 6.60 -18.16 16.70
N LYS A 235 5.56 -17.59 17.31
CA LYS A 235 4.61 -16.70 16.63
C LYS A 235 5.31 -15.49 16.00
N ASP A 236 6.24 -14.87 16.72
CA ASP A 236 6.89 -13.64 16.26
C ASP A 236 7.69 -13.89 14.98
N PHE A 237 8.45 -14.98 14.95
CA PHE A 237 9.19 -15.42 13.76
C PHE A 237 8.26 -15.76 12.59
N ILE A 238 7.15 -16.47 12.83
CA ILE A 238 6.17 -16.77 11.77
C ILE A 238 5.54 -15.49 11.21
N MET A 239 5.18 -14.54 12.08
CA MET A 239 4.52 -13.30 11.67
C MET A 239 5.45 -12.37 10.90
N GLU A 240 6.76 -12.45 11.12
CA GLU A 240 7.77 -11.70 10.37
C GLU A 240 7.77 -11.97 8.85
N TYR A 241 7.27 -13.14 8.44
CA TYR A 241 7.15 -13.57 7.05
C TYR A 241 5.71 -13.64 6.55
N ARG A 242 4.77 -13.04 7.30
CA ARG A 242 3.37 -12.95 6.90
C ARG A 242 2.94 -11.51 6.65
N LYS A 243 2.02 -11.35 5.71
CA LYS A 243 1.33 -10.09 5.42
C LYS A 243 -0.14 -10.23 5.79
N PRO A 244 -0.77 -9.21 6.41
CA PRO A 244 -2.21 -9.23 6.61
C PRO A 244 -2.91 -9.22 5.25
N LEU A 245 -3.81 -10.17 5.04
CA LEU A 245 -4.71 -10.18 3.90
C LEU A 245 -5.75 -9.08 4.14
N MET A 246 -5.71 -8.02 3.34
CA MET A 246 -6.75 -7.00 3.36
C MET A 246 -8.05 -7.59 2.78
N SER A 247 -8.84 -8.27 3.60
CA SER A 247 -10.18 -8.69 3.20
C SER A 247 -11.08 -7.44 3.14
N GLN A 248 -11.22 -6.89 1.94
CA GLN A 248 -12.26 -5.88 1.71
C GLN A 248 -13.62 -6.58 1.67
N THR A 249 -14.13 -7.05 2.81
CA THR A 249 -15.57 -7.29 2.93
C THR A 249 -16.21 -5.92 2.84
N LYS A 250 -16.72 -5.57 1.66
CA LYS A 250 -17.52 -4.36 1.45
C LYS A 250 -18.84 -4.55 2.17
N ALA A 251 -18.83 -4.47 3.50
CA ALA A 251 -20.02 -4.12 4.24
C ALA A 251 -20.42 -2.74 3.69
N HIS A 252 -21.46 -2.72 2.87
CA HIS A 252 -21.96 -1.45 2.40
C HIS A 252 -22.65 -0.81 3.61
N ASP A 253 -22.02 0.18 4.23
CA ASP A 253 -22.64 0.96 5.30
C ASP A 253 -23.82 1.74 4.72
N ALA A 254 -25.00 1.55 5.31
CA ALA A 254 -26.21 2.23 4.85
C ALA A 254 -26.09 3.74 5.15
N PRO A 255 -26.39 4.62 4.17
CA PRO A 255 -26.37 6.05 4.44
C PRO A 255 -27.40 6.39 5.51
N LYS A 256 -27.06 7.28 6.44
CA LYS A 256 -27.98 7.71 7.49
C LYS A 256 -29.15 8.49 6.87
N PRO A 257 -30.42 8.16 7.18
CA PRO A 257 -31.57 8.88 6.65
C PRO A 257 -31.59 10.33 7.16
N GLN A 258 -31.96 11.26 6.28
CA GLN A 258 -32.25 12.64 6.62
C GLN A 258 -33.76 12.81 6.85
N TYR A 259 -34.20 13.90 7.45
CA TYR A 259 -35.62 14.18 7.69
C TYR A 259 -36.04 15.46 6.97
N ASP A 260 -37.18 15.39 6.28
CA ASP A 260 -37.80 16.55 5.64
C ASP A 260 -38.48 17.47 6.65
N GLU A 261 -38.91 18.66 6.20
CA GLU A 261 -39.80 19.58 6.94
C GLU A 261 -41.08 18.90 7.46
N ASN A 262 -41.56 17.89 6.72
CA ASN A 262 -42.72 17.08 7.06
C ASN A 262 -42.40 15.93 8.03
N GLY A 263 -41.17 15.85 8.56
CA GLY A 263 -40.71 14.79 9.48
C GLY A 263 -40.54 13.41 8.84
N ARG A 264 -40.62 13.30 7.51
CA ARG A 264 -40.44 12.02 6.79
C ARG A 264 -38.96 11.73 6.60
N ALA A 265 -38.56 10.47 6.79
CA ALA A 265 -37.20 10.05 6.55
C ALA A 265 -36.96 9.91 5.04
N PHE A 266 -35.94 10.56 4.51
CA PHE A 266 -35.56 10.45 3.11
C PHE A 266 -34.07 10.17 2.94
N VAL A 267 -33.75 9.52 1.82
CA VAL A 267 -32.38 9.24 1.39
C VAL A 267 -32.28 9.58 -0.08
N THR A 268 -31.33 10.44 -0.42
CA THR A 268 -31.00 10.77 -1.80
C THR A 268 -29.73 10.02 -2.21
N THR A 269 -29.84 9.26 -3.29
CA THR A 269 -28.73 8.58 -3.94
C THR A 269 -28.32 9.38 -5.17
N TYR A 270 -27.13 9.96 -5.10
CA TYR A 270 -26.55 10.77 -6.16
C TYR A 270 -25.78 9.90 -7.16
N GLU A 271 -25.67 10.40 -8.40
CA GLU A 271 -24.81 9.82 -9.45
C GLU A 271 -25.12 8.36 -9.81
N CYS A 272 -26.41 8.05 -9.93
CA CYS A 272 -26.87 6.77 -10.46
C CYS A 272 -26.54 6.67 -11.94
N LEU A 273 -25.59 5.81 -12.30
CA LEU A 273 -25.03 5.73 -13.65
C LEU A 273 -25.34 4.39 -14.30
N ARG A 274 -25.86 4.42 -15.53
CA ARG A 274 -25.92 3.26 -16.41
C ARG A 274 -25.67 3.66 -17.86
N LYS A 275 -24.63 3.07 -18.46
CA LYS A 275 -24.14 3.46 -19.79
C LYS A 275 -23.84 4.97 -19.81
N SER A 276 -24.69 5.77 -20.46
CA SER A 276 -24.58 7.23 -20.55
C SER A 276 -25.75 7.95 -19.88
N ALA A 277 -26.63 7.22 -19.19
CA ALA A 277 -27.68 7.81 -18.36
C ALA A 277 -27.12 8.12 -16.96
N ARG A 278 -27.47 9.29 -16.44
CA ARG A 278 -27.17 9.74 -15.08
C ARG A 278 -28.48 10.13 -14.43
N GLY A 279 -28.63 9.87 -13.13
CA GLY A 279 -29.75 10.39 -12.39
C GLY A 279 -29.54 10.35 -10.89
N ASP A 280 -30.43 11.02 -10.19
CA ASP A 280 -30.48 11.09 -8.74
C ASP A 280 -31.84 10.55 -8.30
N VAL A 281 -31.84 9.70 -7.28
CA VAL A 281 -33.08 9.07 -6.77
C VAL A 281 -33.21 9.35 -5.29
N THR A 282 -34.31 9.98 -4.93
CA THR A 282 -34.74 10.24 -3.56
C THR A 282 -35.84 9.27 -3.17
N ILE A 283 -35.66 8.59 -2.05
CA ILE A 283 -36.65 7.68 -1.47
C ILE A 283 -37.12 8.27 -0.16
N ARG A 284 -38.44 8.34 0.04
CA ARG A 284 -39.07 8.83 1.27
C ARG A 284 -39.87 7.70 1.94
N SER A 285 -39.71 7.56 3.25
CA SER A 285 -40.43 6.59 4.08
C SER A 285 -40.93 7.27 5.37
N PRO A 286 -42.20 7.09 5.77
CA PRO A 286 -43.26 6.32 5.09
C PRO A 286 -43.82 7.06 3.85
N GLY A 287 -44.31 6.29 2.88
CA GLY A 287 -44.90 6.79 1.64
C GLY A 287 -46.10 5.97 1.17
N THR A 288 -46.72 6.42 0.07
CA THR A 288 -47.95 5.87 -0.52
C THR A 288 -47.66 4.89 -1.67
N GLY A 289 -46.41 4.80 -2.12
CA GLY A 289 -46.03 4.04 -3.32
C GLY A 289 -45.97 4.88 -4.59
N LYS A 290 -45.98 6.21 -4.49
CA LYS A 290 -45.93 7.08 -5.66
C LYS A 290 -44.52 7.08 -6.23
N ILE A 291 -44.39 6.78 -7.53
CA ILE A 291 -43.12 6.80 -8.26
C ILE A 291 -43.21 7.93 -9.28
N SER A 292 -42.41 8.98 -9.05
CA SER A 292 -42.28 10.14 -9.92
C SER A 292 -40.90 10.15 -10.60
N ILE A 293 -40.89 10.31 -11.91
CA ILE A 293 -39.70 10.33 -12.77
C ILE A 293 -39.75 11.62 -13.58
N ASN A 294 -38.82 12.55 -13.34
CA ASN A 294 -38.78 13.88 -13.99
C ASN A 294 -40.11 14.65 -13.91
N GLY A 295 -40.87 14.47 -12.82
CA GLY A 295 -42.18 15.10 -12.60
C GLY A 295 -43.37 14.35 -13.21
N GLU A 296 -43.14 13.30 -13.99
CA GLU A 296 -44.19 12.40 -14.52
C GLU A 296 -44.30 11.12 -13.69
N ASP A 297 -45.41 10.39 -13.78
CA ASP A 297 -45.56 9.09 -13.12
C ASP A 297 -44.75 7.99 -13.85
N ILE A 298 -44.89 6.73 -13.42
CA ILE A 298 -44.24 5.57 -14.07
C ILE A 298 -44.55 5.41 -15.57
N THR A 299 -45.56 6.13 -16.07
CA THR A 299 -45.90 6.23 -17.49
C THR A 299 -44.78 6.85 -18.34
N TYR A 300 -43.83 7.57 -17.72
CA TYR A 300 -42.63 8.11 -18.40
C TYR A 300 -41.92 7.07 -19.29
N PHE A 301 -41.92 5.80 -18.87
CA PHE A 301 -41.45 4.71 -19.72
C PHE A 301 -42.61 4.07 -20.48
N ASP A 302 -42.62 4.15 -21.81
CA ASP A 302 -43.61 3.45 -22.64
C ASP A 302 -43.45 1.92 -22.56
N LEU A 303 -42.20 1.45 -22.51
CA LEU A 303 -41.87 0.03 -22.55
C LEU A 303 -42.09 -0.63 -21.18
N LEU A 304 -42.88 -1.70 -21.15
CA LEU A 304 -43.14 -2.50 -19.95
C LEU A 304 -41.85 -2.98 -19.26
N GLN A 305 -40.87 -3.45 -20.06
CA GLN A 305 -39.58 -3.91 -19.54
C GLN A 305 -38.85 -2.83 -18.71
N CYS A 306 -38.98 -1.55 -19.08
CA CYS A 306 -38.36 -0.46 -18.32
C CYS A 306 -39.08 -0.25 -16.97
N ARG A 307 -40.41 -0.36 -16.95
CA ARG A 307 -41.20 -0.29 -15.72
C ARG A 307 -40.88 -1.45 -14.76
N GLU A 308 -40.77 -2.67 -15.28
CA GLU A 308 -40.38 -3.84 -14.50
C GLU A 308 -39.02 -3.66 -13.81
N GLN A 309 -38.05 -3.06 -14.50
CA GLN A 309 -36.72 -2.79 -13.92
C GLN A 309 -36.80 -1.84 -12.73
N VAL A 310 -37.63 -0.79 -12.80
CA VAL A 310 -37.83 0.18 -11.71
C VAL A 310 -38.53 -0.46 -10.51
N ILE A 311 -39.53 -1.32 -10.76
CA ILE A 311 -40.34 -1.97 -9.71
C ILE A 311 -39.58 -3.12 -9.02
N PHE A 312 -38.71 -3.83 -9.74
CA PHE A 312 -37.99 -5.01 -9.25
C PHE A 312 -37.37 -4.86 -7.83
N PRO A 313 -36.62 -3.81 -7.48
CA PRO A 313 -36.06 -3.64 -6.13
C PRO A 313 -37.13 -3.46 -5.03
N LEU A 314 -38.29 -2.90 -5.35
CA LEU A 314 -39.41 -2.75 -4.40
C LEU A 314 -40.11 -4.08 -4.15
N LEU A 315 -40.28 -4.86 -5.22
CA LEU A 315 -40.86 -6.20 -5.15
C LEU A 315 -39.95 -7.14 -4.35
N PHE A 316 -38.65 -7.11 -4.62
CA PHE A 316 -37.67 -7.96 -3.94
C PHE A 316 -37.61 -7.72 -2.42
N THR A 317 -37.79 -6.47 -1.99
CA THR A 317 -37.69 -6.06 -0.58
C THR A 317 -39.05 -5.99 0.12
N ASN A 318 -40.16 -6.32 -0.57
CA ASN A 318 -41.52 -6.17 -0.07
C ASN A 318 -41.83 -4.75 0.45
N MET A 319 -41.25 -3.73 -0.21
CA MET A 319 -41.43 -2.31 0.08
C MET A 319 -42.38 -1.60 -0.89
N ILE A 320 -43.10 -2.38 -1.71
CA ILE A 320 -44.16 -1.85 -2.57
C ILE A 320 -45.23 -1.14 -1.72
N ASN A 321 -45.71 0.02 -2.18
CA ASN A 321 -46.69 0.88 -1.48
C ASN A 321 -46.27 1.41 -0.09
N LYS A 322 -45.00 1.25 0.32
CA LYS A 322 -44.50 1.75 1.61
C LYS A 322 -43.59 2.98 1.49
N VAL A 323 -43.05 3.22 0.30
CA VAL A 323 -42.09 4.29 0.02
C VAL A 323 -42.54 5.11 -1.17
N ASP A 324 -42.27 6.41 -1.13
CA ASP A 324 -42.43 7.30 -2.27
C ASP A 324 -41.06 7.53 -2.91
N ILE A 325 -41.02 7.57 -4.24
CA ILE A 325 -39.80 7.65 -5.04
C ILE A 325 -39.88 8.85 -5.96
N GLU A 326 -38.82 9.64 -5.94
CA GLU A 326 -38.62 10.79 -6.81
C GLU A 326 -37.28 10.61 -7.52
N ALA A 327 -37.31 10.45 -8.84
CA ALA A 327 -36.14 10.22 -9.65
C ALA A 327 -35.98 11.32 -10.69
N ASN A 328 -34.82 11.96 -10.71
CA ASN A 328 -34.42 12.90 -11.75
C ASN A 328 -33.35 12.24 -12.62
N VAL A 329 -33.61 12.08 -13.92
CA VAL A 329 -32.72 11.34 -14.82
C VAL A 329 -32.53 12.07 -16.13
N GLU A 330 -31.28 12.13 -16.56
CA GLU A 330 -30.83 12.76 -17.79
C GLU A 330 -29.90 11.86 -18.61
N GLY A 331 -29.89 12.09 -19.93
CA GLY A 331 -29.02 11.40 -20.86
C GLY A 331 -29.37 9.92 -21.10
N GLY A 332 -28.62 9.30 -22.01
CA GLY A 332 -28.82 7.91 -22.40
C GLY A 332 -30.14 7.65 -23.14
N GLY A 333 -30.72 6.48 -22.94
CA GLY A 333 -32.02 6.10 -23.49
C GLY A 333 -32.83 5.34 -22.44
N SER A 334 -34.11 5.07 -22.72
CA SER A 334 -35.09 4.54 -21.76
C SER A 334 -34.60 3.37 -20.91
N SER A 335 -34.04 2.32 -21.52
CA SER A 335 -33.50 1.16 -20.80
C SER A 335 -32.28 1.49 -19.92
N GLY A 336 -31.45 2.45 -20.37
CA GLY A 336 -30.32 2.97 -19.59
C GLY A 336 -30.82 3.71 -18.36
N GLN A 337 -31.75 4.64 -18.55
CA GLN A 337 -32.38 5.43 -17.49
C GLN A 337 -33.08 4.54 -16.46
N ALA A 338 -33.94 3.62 -16.89
CA ALA A 338 -34.64 2.69 -16.00
C ALA A 338 -33.67 1.86 -15.13
N GLY A 339 -32.53 1.44 -15.69
CA GLY A 339 -31.53 0.72 -14.91
C GLY A 339 -30.70 1.58 -13.97
N ALA A 340 -30.49 2.86 -14.29
CA ALA A 340 -29.89 3.82 -13.37
C ALA A 340 -30.84 4.07 -12.18
N ILE A 341 -32.13 4.29 -12.44
CA ILE A 341 -33.16 4.43 -11.41
C ILE A 341 -33.22 3.18 -10.54
N ARG A 342 -33.27 1.99 -11.14
CA ARG A 342 -33.26 0.71 -10.42
C ARG A 342 -32.13 0.62 -9.41
N TRP A 343 -30.92 1.01 -9.82
CA TRP A 343 -29.75 0.98 -8.95
C TRP A 343 -29.85 2.03 -7.83
N GLY A 344 -30.32 3.25 -8.13
CA GLY A 344 -30.57 4.28 -7.13
C GLY A 344 -31.62 3.87 -6.09
N ILE A 345 -32.76 3.32 -6.54
CA ILE A 345 -33.79 2.76 -5.65
C ILE A 345 -33.19 1.69 -4.74
N ALA A 346 -32.46 0.73 -5.32
CA ALA A 346 -31.85 -0.35 -4.53
C ALA A 346 -30.84 0.18 -3.50
N TRP A 347 -30.07 1.22 -3.83
CA TRP A 347 -29.11 1.82 -2.92
C TRP A 347 -29.78 2.64 -1.81
N GLY A 348 -30.82 3.40 -2.12
CA GLY A 348 -31.55 4.19 -1.13
C GLY A 348 -32.35 3.33 -0.15
N LEU A 349 -32.90 2.20 -0.62
CA LEU A 349 -33.67 1.28 0.22
C LEU A 349 -32.87 0.67 1.37
N ARG A 350 -31.54 0.59 1.25
CA ARG A 350 -30.67 -0.01 2.28
C ARG A 350 -30.78 0.66 3.65
N SER A 351 -31.12 1.94 3.70
CA SER A 351 -31.28 2.67 4.96
C SER A 351 -32.55 2.29 5.73
N PHE A 352 -33.50 1.62 5.07
CA PHE A 352 -34.79 1.24 5.63
C PHE A 352 -34.94 -0.28 5.81
N LEU A 353 -33.88 -1.05 5.55
CA LEU A 353 -33.91 -2.52 5.53
C LEU A 353 -32.92 -3.11 6.55
N ASP A 354 -33.16 -4.37 6.88
CA ASP A 354 -32.29 -5.19 7.71
C ASP A 354 -31.04 -5.67 6.94
N GLN A 355 -29.99 -6.00 7.69
CA GLN A 355 -28.71 -6.42 7.10
C GLN A 355 -28.81 -7.71 6.27
N GLU A 356 -29.71 -8.64 6.62
CA GLU A 356 -29.87 -9.89 5.87
C GLU A 356 -30.49 -9.64 4.50
N THR A 357 -31.50 -8.77 4.42
CA THR A 357 -32.11 -8.37 3.14
C THR A 357 -31.12 -7.61 2.27
N ILE A 358 -30.26 -6.77 2.84
CA ILE A 358 -29.19 -6.08 2.11
C ILE A 358 -28.24 -7.09 1.46
N GLU A 359 -27.85 -8.14 2.20
CA GLU A 359 -27.00 -9.20 1.67
C GLU A 359 -27.70 -10.00 0.55
N LYS A 360 -29.00 -10.28 0.70
CA LYS A 360 -29.82 -10.88 -0.38
C LYS A 360 -29.86 -9.99 -1.62
N MET A 361 -30.01 -8.67 -1.47
CA MET A 361 -29.97 -7.71 -2.58
C MET A 361 -28.58 -7.67 -3.25
N ARG A 362 -27.51 -7.80 -2.47
CA ARG A 362 -26.14 -7.89 -2.98
C ARG A 362 -25.98 -9.14 -3.85
N LEU A 363 -26.43 -10.30 -3.36
CA LEU A 363 -26.39 -11.56 -4.11
C LEU A 363 -27.27 -11.53 -5.36
N ALA A 364 -28.42 -10.86 -5.31
CA ALA A 364 -29.29 -10.63 -6.47
C ALA A 364 -28.72 -9.63 -7.50
N GLY A 365 -27.57 -8.99 -7.21
CA GLY A 365 -26.91 -8.03 -8.10
C GLY A 365 -27.61 -6.67 -8.22
N LEU A 366 -28.50 -6.32 -7.27
CA LEU A 366 -29.20 -5.04 -7.25
C LEU A 366 -28.28 -3.87 -6.86
N LEU A 367 -27.33 -4.13 -5.96
CA LEU A 367 -26.40 -3.13 -5.44
C LEU A 367 -25.17 -2.96 -6.33
N THR A 368 -24.92 -3.87 -7.26
CA THR A 368 -23.77 -3.82 -8.17
C THR A 368 -24.04 -2.89 -9.35
N ARG A 369 -23.15 -1.91 -9.55
CA ARG A 369 -23.21 -1.01 -10.71
C ARG A 369 -22.84 -1.77 -11.99
N ASP A 370 -23.64 -1.64 -13.05
CA ASP A 370 -23.36 -2.22 -14.36
C ASP A 370 -22.32 -1.37 -15.11
N TYR A 371 -21.06 -1.82 -15.13
CA TYR A 371 -19.94 -1.12 -15.77
C TYR A 371 -19.86 -1.35 -17.29
N ARG A 372 -20.78 -2.13 -17.89
CA ARG A 372 -20.76 -2.41 -19.33
C ARG A 372 -21.12 -1.16 -20.13
N THR A 373 -20.15 -0.66 -20.88
CA THR A 373 -20.29 0.49 -21.78
C THR A 373 -20.03 0.08 -23.23
N ARG A 374 -20.45 0.92 -24.17
CA ARG A 374 -20.18 0.68 -25.59
C ARG A 374 -18.68 0.79 -25.84
N GLU A 375 -18.07 -0.31 -26.24
CA GLU A 375 -16.66 -0.31 -26.64
C GLU A 375 -16.43 0.56 -27.89
N ARG A 376 -15.29 1.28 -27.91
CA ARG A 376 -14.90 2.08 -29.07
C ARG A 376 -14.60 1.22 -30.30
N LYS A 377 -14.85 1.76 -31.49
CA LYS A 377 -14.39 1.19 -32.76
C LYS A 377 -12.85 1.23 -32.82
N LYS A 378 -12.24 0.21 -33.42
CA LYS A 378 -10.79 0.15 -33.65
C LYS A 378 -10.50 0.50 -35.12
N PRO A 379 -9.44 1.27 -35.42
CA PRO A 379 -9.02 1.50 -36.80
C PRO A 379 -8.67 0.16 -37.46
N GLY A 380 -8.93 0.03 -38.76
CA GLY A 380 -8.76 -1.24 -39.50
C GLY A 380 -9.83 -2.30 -39.21
N GLN A 381 -10.90 -1.98 -38.47
CA GLN A 381 -12.02 -2.89 -38.18
C GLN A 381 -13.36 -2.23 -38.54
N GLN A 382 -14.36 -3.05 -38.89
CA GLN A 382 -15.69 -2.53 -39.22
C GLN A 382 -16.42 -2.00 -37.96
N GLY A 383 -16.24 -2.66 -36.82
CA GLY A 383 -16.81 -2.25 -35.53
C GLY A 383 -15.81 -2.38 -34.38
N ALA A 384 -16.30 -2.43 -33.14
CA ALA A 384 -15.46 -2.64 -31.96
C ALA A 384 -14.82 -4.04 -31.93
N ARG A 385 -15.54 -5.05 -32.42
CA ARG A 385 -15.09 -6.45 -32.49
C ARG A 385 -15.19 -7.04 -33.90
N ARG A 386 -16.22 -6.67 -34.67
CA ARG A 386 -16.44 -7.11 -36.06
C ARG A 386 -15.30 -6.65 -36.98
N LYS A 387 -14.67 -7.60 -37.66
CA LYS A 387 -13.64 -7.38 -38.67
C LYS A 387 -14.29 -7.22 -40.05
N PHE A 388 -13.57 -6.60 -40.98
CA PHE A 388 -13.96 -6.65 -42.38
C PHE A 388 -13.88 -8.09 -42.91
N THR A 389 -14.62 -8.37 -43.98
CA THR A 389 -14.55 -9.66 -44.64
C THR A 389 -13.13 -9.89 -45.14
N TRP A 390 -12.48 -10.94 -44.63
CA TRP A 390 -11.15 -11.33 -45.07
C TRP A 390 -11.26 -12.05 -46.42
N LYS A 391 -10.54 -11.56 -47.44
CA LYS A 391 -10.40 -12.23 -48.73
C LYS A 391 -9.09 -13.01 -48.74
N LYS A 392 -9.17 -14.32 -48.95
CA LYS A 392 -8.02 -15.24 -48.89
C LYS A 392 -7.14 -15.21 -50.15
N ARG A 393 -7.72 -14.88 -51.31
CA ARG A 393 -7.13 -15.04 -52.64
C ARG A 393 -6.77 -13.69 -53.22
#